data_AF-A0A815L5R2-F1
#
_entry.id   AF-A0A815L5R2-F1
#
_cell.length_a   1.000
_cell.length_b   1.000
_cell.length_c   1.000
_cell.angle_alpha   90.00
_cell.angle_beta   90.00
_cell.angle_gamma   90.00
#
_symmetry.space_group_name_H-M   'P 1'
#
loop_
_entity.id
_entity.type
_entity.pdbx_description
1 polymer ?
#
loop_
_entity_poly.entity_id
_entity_poly.type
_entity_poly.pdbx_seq_one_letter_code
_entity_poly.pdbx_strand_id
1 'polypeptide(L)'
;MRNVCQRFNSIVDSYHRYQTLTILNLWGCEIGDHGAQYLGDALQHNITLTTLNLYHNSIGDVGAQYLAYGLQHNTTLTTLDLRENHIKDLGTQYLGDALHYNTTLTTLDLGSNNIKHIGAQYLGDALQHNKTLTLLDLRNNRIEDLGAQYLGDALQHNTNLTILNICRNSIGDVGAQHLGCGLQHNKTLTALDLQENHIGAVGTQHLSDALHCNTTLTILDLGSNRIEHVGTKHLADGLRHNTALTKLDLESNHIGDVGAQDLANGLRHNTVLTTLNLYYNLIEDGGARNLGNTIRHNTTLTTLDVGMNKIGDIGAHYLADGLRYNTTLTILDLRNNHIGDIGAQYLRNALQHNTTLTTLRLCGNEIGDDAMQEINEFFERNVSRRKS
;
A
#
# COMPACT_ATOMS: atom_id res chain seq x y z
N MET A 1 6.81 35.95 -0.67
CA MET A 1 8.14 35.95 -1.32
C MET A 1 9.27 36.48 -0.42
N ARG A 2 9.42 37.78 -0.11
CA ARG A 2 10.54 38.26 0.73
C ARG A 2 10.55 37.70 2.16
N ASN A 3 9.41 37.53 2.82
CA ASN A 3 9.39 37.11 4.24
C ASN A 3 9.73 35.64 4.51
N VAL A 4 9.55 34.71 3.56
CA VAL A 4 9.91 33.29 3.73
C VAL A 4 11.38 33.06 3.38
N CYS A 5 11.88 33.65 2.28
CA CYS A 5 13.32 33.66 1.99
C CYS A 5 14.13 34.50 2.98
N GLN A 6 13.57 35.59 3.56
CA GLN A 6 14.23 36.33 4.66
C GLN A 6 14.15 35.58 5.98
N ARG A 7 13.09 34.81 6.26
CA ARG A 7 13.08 33.86 7.38
C ARG A 7 14.13 32.76 7.17
N PHE A 8 14.29 32.25 5.95
CA PHE A 8 15.28 31.24 5.63
C PHE A 8 16.71 31.80 5.68
N ASN A 9 16.99 32.96 5.11
CA ASN A 9 18.25 33.68 5.35
C ASN A 9 18.43 33.94 6.85
N SER A 10 17.41 34.29 7.62
CA SER A 10 17.56 34.41 9.07
C SER A 10 17.81 33.07 9.78
N ILE A 11 17.36 31.94 9.24
CA ILE A 11 17.58 30.58 9.79
C ILE A 11 18.99 30.08 9.41
N VAL A 12 19.39 30.26 8.15
CA VAL A 12 20.73 29.96 7.62
C VAL A 12 21.77 30.92 8.20
N ASP A 13 21.59 32.24 8.15
CA ASP A 13 22.52 33.23 8.74
C ASP A 13 22.60 33.09 10.28
N SER A 14 21.58 32.54 10.93
CA SER A 14 21.65 32.13 12.33
C SER A 14 22.29 30.75 12.55
N TYR A 15 23.16 30.30 11.63
CA TYR A 15 23.90 29.02 11.59
C TYR A 15 24.46 28.56 12.96
N HIS A 16 24.74 29.49 13.87
CA HIS A 16 25.20 29.22 15.24
C HIS A 16 24.09 28.89 16.26
N ARG A 17 22.81 29.15 15.96
CA ARG A 17 21.67 29.03 16.91
C ARG A 17 20.81 27.77 16.73
N TYR A 18 20.88 27.09 15.59
CA TYR A 18 20.01 25.95 15.28
C TYR A 18 20.75 24.62 15.04
N GLN A 19 21.88 24.39 15.73
CA GLN A 19 22.60 23.10 15.75
C GLN A 19 21.79 21.92 16.36
N THR A 20 20.49 22.08 16.57
CA THR A 20 19.61 21.06 17.15
C THR A 20 18.41 20.75 16.26
N LEU A 21 18.23 21.44 15.12
CA LEU A 21 17.04 21.24 14.29
C LEU A 21 17.17 19.95 13.46
N THR A 22 16.40 18.93 13.83
CA THR A 22 16.39 17.63 13.16
C THR A 22 15.25 17.48 12.13
N ILE A 23 14.17 18.24 12.27
CA ILE A 23 13.00 18.18 11.40
C ILE A 23 12.66 19.59 10.90
N LEU A 24 12.54 19.76 9.59
CA LEU A 24 12.14 21.00 8.95
C LEU A 24 10.93 20.75 8.06
N ASN A 25 9.78 21.32 8.45
CA ASN A 25 8.53 21.24 7.70
C ASN A 25 8.24 22.58 7.02
N LEU A 26 8.23 22.57 5.69
CA LEU A 26 7.94 23.73 4.85
C LEU A 26 6.85 23.44 3.82
N TRP A 27 5.91 22.54 4.15
CA TRP A 27 4.76 22.24 3.29
C TRP A 27 4.00 23.52 2.90
N GLY A 28 3.63 23.66 1.62
CA GLY A 28 2.70 24.71 1.18
C GLY A 28 3.27 26.12 1.26
N CYS A 29 4.60 26.27 1.32
CA CYS A 29 5.26 27.56 1.55
C CYS A 29 5.61 28.33 0.26
N GLU A 30 5.19 27.82 -0.91
CA GLU A 30 5.48 28.42 -2.23
C GLU A 30 6.98 28.67 -2.45
N ILE A 31 7.83 27.71 -2.05
CA ILE A 31 9.29 27.83 -2.08
C ILE A 31 9.80 28.04 -3.52
N GLY A 32 9.27 27.27 -4.48
CA GLY A 32 9.72 27.25 -5.87
C GLY A 32 11.20 26.89 -6.05
N ASP A 33 11.68 26.97 -7.29
CA ASP A 33 13.07 26.58 -7.62
C ASP A 33 14.12 27.46 -6.92
N HIS A 34 13.84 28.75 -6.76
CA HIS A 34 14.76 29.68 -6.10
C HIS A 34 14.88 29.40 -4.61
N GLY A 35 13.78 29.05 -3.93
CA GLY A 35 13.84 28.64 -2.53
C GLY A 35 14.54 27.29 -2.37
N ALA A 36 14.31 26.36 -3.31
CA ALA A 36 14.99 25.07 -3.34
C ALA A 36 16.51 25.22 -3.55
N GLN A 37 16.95 26.24 -4.28
CA GLN A 37 18.38 26.61 -4.38
C GLN A 37 18.99 26.88 -3.01
N TYR A 38 18.40 27.78 -2.23
CA TYR A 38 18.90 28.11 -0.89
C TYR A 38 18.88 26.88 0.04
N LEU A 39 17.86 26.03 -0.07
CA LEU A 39 17.78 24.78 0.68
C LEU A 39 18.90 23.81 0.29
N GLY A 40 19.14 23.63 -1.01
CA GLY A 40 20.24 22.82 -1.53
C GLY A 40 21.61 23.30 -1.02
N ASP A 41 21.85 24.61 -1.04
CA ASP A 41 23.07 25.22 -0.50
C ASP A 41 23.21 24.99 1.01
N ALA A 42 22.13 25.17 1.77
CA ALA A 42 22.14 24.94 3.22
C ALA A 42 22.38 23.46 3.58
N LEU A 43 21.83 22.52 2.80
CA LEU A 43 21.95 21.08 3.05
C LEU A 43 23.39 20.57 2.97
N GLN A 44 24.25 21.18 2.15
CA GLN A 44 25.66 20.76 1.99
C GLN A 44 26.47 20.88 3.30
N HIS A 45 26.09 21.82 4.15
CA HIS A 45 26.79 22.12 5.39
C HIS A 45 25.99 21.72 6.63
N ASN A 46 24.74 21.30 6.45
CA ASN A 46 23.87 20.91 7.54
C ASN A 46 24.24 19.50 8.05
N ILE A 47 24.47 19.40 9.36
CA ILE A 47 24.89 18.17 10.05
C ILE A 47 23.89 17.69 11.11
N THR A 48 22.64 18.15 11.06
CA THR A 48 21.64 17.90 12.12
C THR A 48 20.27 17.51 11.58
N LEU A 49 19.92 17.97 10.38
CA LEU A 49 18.61 17.79 9.78
C LEU A 49 18.47 16.36 9.25
N THR A 50 17.56 15.60 9.84
CA THR A 50 17.26 14.22 9.46
C THR A 50 16.01 14.12 8.58
N THR A 51 15.11 15.11 8.64
CA THR A 51 13.85 15.13 7.90
C THR A 51 13.57 16.50 7.30
N LEU A 52 13.30 16.53 5.99
CA LEU A 52 12.94 17.72 5.24
C LEU A 52 11.63 17.47 4.48
N ASN A 53 10.58 18.22 4.84
CA ASN A 53 9.29 18.17 4.17
C ASN A 53 9.07 19.40 3.29
N LEU A 54 9.01 19.15 1.99
CA LEU A 54 8.79 20.12 0.91
C LEU A 54 7.55 19.78 0.08
N TYR A 55 6.59 19.05 0.66
CA TYR A 55 5.29 18.79 0.04
C TYR A 55 4.68 20.10 -0.51
N HIS A 56 4.03 20.06 -1.68
CA HIS A 56 3.26 21.18 -2.24
C HIS A 56 4.00 22.53 -2.26
N ASN A 57 5.13 22.62 -2.97
CA ASN A 57 5.97 23.83 -2.98
C ASN A 57 6.32 24.37 -4.38
N SER A 58 5.69 23.83 -5.42
CA SER A 58 5.94 24.22 -6.82
C SER A 58 7.42 24.12 -7.23
N ILE A 59 8.15 23.16 -6.67
CA ILE A 59 9.54 22.87 -7.03
C ILE A 59 9.55 22.12 -8.37
N GLY A 60 10.21 22.67 -9.38
CA GLY A 60 10.42 22.05 -10.68
C GLY A 60 11.75 21.30 -10.77
N ASP A 61 12.13 20.93 -12.00
CA ASP A 61 13.37 20.22 -12.28
C ASP A 61 14.62 20.99 -11.84
N VAL A 62 14.60 22.33 -11.94
CA VAL A 62 15.70 23.21 -11.53
C VAL A 62 15.85 23.22 -10.01
N GLY A 63 14.75 23.31 -9.27
CA GLY A 63 14.81 23.21 -7.81
C GLY A 63 15.25 21.82 -7.35
N ALA A 64 14.79 20.76 -8.01
CA ALA A 64 15.25 19.39 -7.76
C ALA A 64 16.75 19.23 -8.01
N GLN A 65 17.32 19.89 -9.03
CA GLN A 65 18.76 19.94 -9.28
C GLN A 65 19.53 20.49 -8.08
N TYR A 66 19.08 21.61 -7.51
CA TYR A 66 19.76 22.21 -6.36
C TYR A 66 19.65 21.34 -5.11
N LEU A 67 18.48 20.75 -4.86
CA LEU A 67 18.30 19.81 -3.76
C LEU A 67 19.18 18.57 -3.93
N ALA A 68 19.28 18.03 -5.15
CA ALA A 68 20.17 16.92 -5.48
C ALA A 68 21.63 17.25 -5.18
N TYR A 69 22.09 18.45 -5.56
CA TYR A 69 23.44 18.91 -5.23
C TYR A 69 23.68 18.97 -3.72
N GLY A 70 22.70 19.47 -2.95
CA GLY A 70 22.74 19.42 -1.49
C GLY A 70 22.80 18.00 -0.91
N LEU A 71 22.00 17.08 -1.45
CA LEU A 71 21.93 15.68 -1.05
C LEU A 71 23.25 14.92 -1.28
N GLN A 72 23.99 15.23 -2.35
CA GLN A 72 25.28 14.58 -2.63
C GLN A 72 26.31 14.79 -1.51
N HIS A 73 26.22 15.93 -0.81
CA HIS A 73 27.14 16.29 0.26
C HIS A 73 26.57 16.06 1.66
N ASN A 74 25.25 16.00 1.78
CA ASN A 74 24.59 15.85 3.07
C ASN A 74 24.76 14.42 3.63
N THR A 75 25.13 14.34 4.91
CA THR A 75 25.41 13.08 5.62
C THR A 75 24.47 12.84 6.80
N THR A 76 23.33 13.52 6.85
CA THR A 76 22.39 13.40 7.99
C THR A 76 20.93 13.26 7.59
N LEU A 77 20.55 13.70 6.40
CA LEU A 77 19.18 13.68 5.92
C LEU A 77 18.77 12.27 5.56
N THR A 78 17.81 11.74 6.33
CA THR A 78 17.28 10.39 6.16
C THR A 78 15.94 10.37 5.42
N THR A 79 15.19 11.47 5.45
CA THR A 79 13.85 11.58 4.87
C THR A 79 13.69 12.87 4.10
N LEU A 80 13.26 12.75 2.84
CA LEU A 80 12.92 13.86 1.96
C LEU A 80 11.53 13.65 1.35
N ASP A 81 10.62 14.56 1.64
CA ASP A 81 9.26 14.60 1.06
C ASP A 81 9.17 15.71 0.02
N LEU A 82 8.99 15.32 -1.23
CA LEU A 82 8.87 16.18 -2.41
C LEU A 82 7.52 16.01 -3.12
N ARG A 83 6.49 15.52 -2.43
CA ARG A 83 5.17 15.31 -3.03
C ARG A 83 4.53 16.58 -3.57
N GLU A 84 3.62 16.43 -4.52
CA GLU A 84 2.85 17.54 -5.12
C GLU A 84 3.73 18.73 -5.54
N ASN A 85 4.83 18.43 -6.21
CA ASN A 85 5.67 19.42 -6.84
C ASN A 85 5.56 19.33 -8.37
N HIS A 86 6.45 19.98 -9.10
CA HIS A 86 6.47 20.00 -10.56
C HIS A 86 7.72 19.29 -11.11
N ILE A 87 8.22 18.31 -10.36
CA ILE A 87 9.37 17.50 -10.74
C ILE A 87 8.96 16.56 -11.87
N LYS A 88 9.78 16.50 -12.92
CA LYS A 88 9.61 15.64 -14.09
C LYS A 88 10.84 14.74 -14.22
N ASP A 89 11.00 14.14 -15.40
CA ASP A 89 12.10 13.22 -15.68
C ASP A 89 13.49 13.84 -15.45
N LEU A 90 13.68 15.11 -15.82
CA LEU A 90 14.97 15.81 -15.65
C LEU A 90 15.30 16.08 -14.18
N GLY A 91 14.33 16.54 -13.38
CA GLY A 91 14.54 16.70 -11.93
C GLY A 91 14.81 15.36 -11.25
N THR A 92 14.13 14.31 -11.73
CA THR A 92 14.34 12.94 -11.27
C THR A 92 15.72 12.40 -11.65
N GLN A 93 16.26 12.77 -12.81
CA GLN A 93 17.64 12.49 -13.18
C GLN A 93 18.61 13.02 -12.13
N TYR A 94 18.50 14.30 -11.77
CA TYR A 94 19.40 14.90 -10.77
C TYR A 94 19.29 14.21 -9.41
N LEU A 95 18.07 13.88 -8.97
CA LEU A 95 17.87 13.14 -7.73
C LEU A 95 18.44 11.71 -7.80
N GLY A 96 18.28 11.01 -8.93
CA GLY A 96 18.90 9.71 -9.18
C GLY A 96 20.43 9.77 -9.13
N ASP A 97 21.04 10.78 -9.76
CA ASP A 97 22.49 11.02 -9.70
C ASP A 97 22.94 11.29 -8.26
N ALA A 98 22.15 12.04 -7.46
CA ALA A 98 22.46 12.27 -6.05
C ALA A 98 22.39 10.99 -5.21
N LEU A 99 21.43 10.10 -5.49
CA LEU A 99 21.27 8.82 -4.78
C LEU A 99 22.45 7.86 -5.01
N HIS A 100 23.22 8.00 -6.08
CA HIS A 100 24.44 7.21 -6.28
C HIS A 100 25.51 7.50 -5.22
N TYR A 101 25.57 8.74 -4.73
CA TYR A 101 26.58 9.21 -3.77
C TYR A 101 26.04 9.32 -2.35
N ASN A 102 24.76 9.65 -2.20
CA ASN A 102 24.16 9.82 -0.90
C ASN A 102 24.08 8.47 -0.18
N THR A 103 24.60 8.46 1.06
CA THR A 103 24.70 7.25 1.89
C THR A 103 23.80 7.28 3.13
N THR A 104 22.85 8.21 3.19
CA THR A 104 22.07 8.48 4.40
C THR A 104 20.57 8.55 4.20
N LEU A 105 20.12 8.88 2.98
CA LEU A 105 18.72 8.94 2.64
C LEU A 105 18.14 7.53 2.62
N THR A 106 17.11 7.32 3.45
CA THR A 106 16.39 6.05 3.59
C THR A 106 14.97 6.12 3.04
N THR A 107 14.41 7.33 2.96
CA THR A 107 13.05 7.61 2.52
C THR A 107 13.03 8.77 1.53
N LEU A 108 12.53 8.51 0.32
CA LEU A 108 12.30 9.51 -0.71
C LEU A 108 10.85 9.42 -1.19
N ASP A 109 10.09 10.48 -0.98
CA ASP A 109 8.70 10.59 -1.47
C ASP A 109 8.62 11.60 -2.62
N LEU A 110 8.29 11.09 -3.80
CA LEU A 110 8.14 11.82 -5.06
C LEU A 110 6.71 11.72 -5.61
N GLY A 111 5.74 11.33 -4.76
CA GLY A 111 4.36 11.16 -5.18
C GLY A 111 3.71 12.43 -5.74
N SER A 112 2.74 12.29 -6.65
CA SER A 112 2.00 13.41 -7.25
C SER A 112 2.89 14.45 -7.93
N ASN A 113 3.88 13.99 -8.69
CA ASN A 113 4.69 14.80 -9.58
C ASN A 113 4.32 14.49 -11.04
N ASN A 114 5.16 14.85 -12.02
CA ASN A 114 4.95 14.49 -13.42
C ASN A 114 6.14 13.68 -13.95
N ILE A 115 6.54 12.67 -13.17
CA ILE A 115 7.59 11.71 -13.49
C ILE A 115 7.01 10.67 -14.45
N LYS A 116 7.70 10.41 -15.55
CA LYS A 116 7.35 9.40 -16.54
C LYS A 116 8.34 8.24 -16.53
N HIS A 117 8.26 7.36 -17.52
CA HIS A 117 9.17 6.23 -17.69
C HIS A 117 10.66 6.63 -17.72
N ILE A 118 11.04 7.79 -18.26
CA ILE A 118 12.44 8.25 -18.27
C ILE A 118 12.92 8.62 -16.86
N GLY A 119 12.10 9.31 -16.06
CA GLY A 119 12.44 9.55 -14.65
C GLY A 119 12.51 8.25 -13.86
N ALA A 120 11.60 7.31 -14.12
CA ALA A 120 11.65 5.97 -13.54
C ALA A 120 12.96 5.22 -13.88
N GLN A 121 13.45 5.37 -15.11
CA GLN A 121 14.74 4.84 -15.54
C GLN A 121 15.88 5.34 -14.65
N TYR A 122 15.99 6.66 -14.48
CA TYR A 122 17.07 7.24 -13.66
C TYR A 122 17.02 6.79 -12.20
N LEU A 123 15.81 6.64 -11.62
CA LEU A 123 15.66 6.07 -10.29
C LEU A 123 16.01 4.59 -10.25
N GLY A 124 15.60 3.81 -11.27
CA GLY A 124 15.94 2.41 -11.41
C GLY A 124 17.45 2.19 -11.45
N ASP A 125 18.16 2.96 -12.28
CA ASP A 125 19.63 2.93 -12.37
C ASP A 125 20.28 3.26 -11.03
N ALA A 126 19.81 4.30 -10.33
CA ALA A 126 20.29 4.66 -9.01
C ALA A 126 20.04 3.56 -7.96
N LEU A 127 18.87 2.93 -7.99
CA LEU A 127 18.50 1.86 -7.06
C LEU A 127 19.39 0.61 -7.19
N GLN A 128 19.94 0.32 -8.37
CA GLN A 128 20.85 -0.83 -8.52
C GLN A 128 22.10 -0.70 -7.64
N HIS A 129 22.56 0.54 -7.42
CA HIS A 129 23.78 0.85 -6.67
C HIS A 129 23.52 1.37 -5.26
N ASN A 130 22.44 2.13 -5.04
CA ASN A 130 22.14 2.71 -3.75
C ASN A 130 21.88 1.62 -2.70
N LYS A 131 22.52 1.76 -1.54
CA LYS A 131 22.47 0.78 -0.44
C LYS A 131 21.76 1.29 0.82
N THR A 132 21.05 2.41 0.73
CA THR A 132 20.49 3.08 1.91
C THR A 132 19.00 3.33 1.79
N LEU A 133 18.49 3.51 0.58
CA LEU A 133 17.09 3.80 0.33
C LEU A 133 16.25 2.55 0.61
N THR A 134 15.37 2.67 1.60
CA THR A 134 14.47 1.61 2.06
C THR A 134 13.02 1.83 1.63
N LEU A 135 12.64 3.10 1.38
CA LEU A 135 11.31 3.51 0.92
C LEU A 135 11.45 4.46 -0.27
N LEU A 136 10.77 4.10 -1.35
CA LEU A 136 10.54 4.97 -2.50
C LEU A 136 9.04 5.07 -2.79
N ASP A 137 8.50 6.27 -2.73
CA ASP A 137 7.10 6.56 -3.11
C ASP A 137 7.06 7.36 -4.41
N LEU A 138 6.43 6.78 -5.42
CA LEU A 138 6.23 7.33 -6.77
C LEU A 138 4.74 7.37 -7.12
N ARG A 139 3.82 7.32 -6.15
CA ARG A 139 2.39 7.29 -6.42
C ARG A 139 1.92 8.48 -7.26
N ASN A 140 0.86 8.31 -8.02
CA ASN A 140 0.23 9.39 -8.80
C ASN A 140 1.23 10.12 -9.73
N ASN A 141 2.01 9.35 -10.49
CA ASN A 141 2.89 9.82 -11.55
C ASN A 141 2.44 9.18 -12.88
N ARG A 142 3.31 9.09 -13.89
CA ARG A 142 3.03 8.48 -15.20
C ARG A 142 4.13 7.49 -15.59
N ILE A 143 4.49 6.64 -14.64
CA ILE A 143 5.60 5.69 -14.79
C ILE A 143 5.37 4.76 -16.00
N GLU A 144 4.12 4.34 -16.25
CA GLU A 144 3.73 3.48 -17.38
C GLU A 144 4.48 2.13 -17.39
N ASP A 145 4.16 1.25 -18.34
CA ASP A 145 4.77 -0.09 -18.41
C ASP A 145 6.28 -0.06 -18.56
N LEU A 146 6.81 0.89 -19.34
CA LEU A 146 8.24 1.02 -19.56
C LEU A 146 8.99 1.50 -18.31
N GLY A 147 8.37 2.38 -17.51
CA GLY A 147 8.96 2.77 -16.24
C GLY A 147 8.93 1.62 -15.22
N ALA A 148 7.84 0.85 -15.20
CA ALA A 148 7.75 -0.37 -14.39
C ALA A 148 8.78 -1.42 -14.81
N GLN A 149 9.15 -1.48 -16.09
CA GLN A 149 10.27 -2.29 -16.56
C GLN A 149 11.59 -1.90 -15.87
N TYR A 150 11.97 -0.62 -15.92
CA TYR A 150 13.22 -0.17 -15.29
C TYR A 150 13.25 -0.40 -13.77
N LEU A 151 12.11 -0.20 -13.10
CA LEU A 151 11.99 -0.50 -11.67
C LEU A 151 12.06 -2.01 -11.40
N GLY A 152 11.44 -2.85 -12.23
CA GLY A 152 11.51 -4.30 -12.14
C GLY A 152 12.94 -4.83 -12.33
N ASP A 153 13.68 -4.29 -13.30
CA ASP A 153 15.09 -4.60 -13.53
C ASP A 153 15.95 -4.17 -12.33
N ALA A 154 15.70 -2.97 -11.77
CA ALA A 154 16.40 -2.50 -10.58
C ALA A 154 16.16 -3.40 -9.35
N LEU A 155 14.93 -3.90 -9.17
CA LEU A 155 14.58 -4.80 -8.06
C LEU A 155 15.36 -6.13 -8.09
N GLN A 156 15.82 -6.59 -9.26
CA GLN A 156 16.64 -7.81 -9.36
C GLN A 156 18.00 -7.65 -8.68
N HIS A 157 18.52 -6.43 -8.59
CA HIS A 157 19.86 -6.12 -8.08
C HIS A 157 19.84 -5.36 -6.75
N ASN A 158 18.76 -4.62 -6.48
CA ASN A 158 18.63 -3.88 -5.24
C ASN A 158 18.40 -4.84 -4.05
N THR A 159 19.13 -4.58 -2.97
CA THR A 159 19.15 -5.41 -1.76
C THR A 159 18.83 -4.60 -0.50
N ASN A 160 18.14 -3.47 -0.62
CA ASN A 160 17.86 -2.58 0.51
C ASN A 160 16.44 -2.00 0.51
N LEU A 161 15.85 -1.81 -0.66
CA LEU A 161 14.49 -1.31 -0.80
C LEU A 161 13.52 -2.33 -0.18
N THR A 162 12.72 -1.84 0.75
CA THR A 162 11.73 -2.63 1.50
C THR A 162 10.29 -2.24 1.15
N ILE A 163 10.08 -1.00 0.71
CA ILE A 163 8.79 -0.43 0.38
C ILE A 163 8.90 0.30 -0.96
N LEU A 164 8.05 -0.09 -1.91
CA LEU A 164 7.87 0.59 -3.19
C LEU A 164 6.39 0.93 -3.36
N ASN A 165 6.07 2.21 -3.44
CA ASN A 165 4.72 2.67 -3.80
C ASN A 165 4.71 3.21 -5.22
N ILE A 166 3.95 2.56 -6.10
CA ILE A 166 3.73 2.96 -7.48
C ILE A 166 2.23 2.97 -7.82
N CYS A 167 1.38 3.24 -6.82
CA CYS A 167 -0.05 3.46 -6.98
C CYS A 167 -0.36 4.56 -8.02
N ARG A 168 -1.43 4.43 -8.81
CA ARG A 168 -1.85 5.43 -9.82
C ARG A 168 -0.75 5.81 -10.81
N ASN A 169 -0.22 4.84 -11.56
CA ASN A 169 0.87 5.07 -12.52
C ASN A 169 0.63 4.51 -13.92
N SER A 170 -0.59 4.04 -14.20
CA SER A 170 -0.96 3.44 -15.49
C SER A 170 -0.08 2.24 -15.87
N ILE A 171 0.25 1.39 -14.89
CA ILE A 171 1.04 0.17 -15.07
C ILE A 171 0.12 -1.00 -15.45
N GLY A 172 0.02 -1.30 -16.74
CA GLY A 172 -0.77 -2.40 -17.25
C GLY A 172 -0.11 -3.77 -17.02
N ASP A 173 -0.62 -4.76 -17.76
CA ASP A 173 -0.15 -6.15 -17.65
C ASP A 173 1.33 -6.32 -17.98
N VAL A 174 1.85 -5.54 -18.94
CA VAL A 174 3.27 -5.59 -19.33
C VAL A 174 4.16 -5.07 -18.22
N GLY A 175 3.82 -3.93 -17.60
CA GLY A 175 4.58 -3.44 -16.45
C GLY A 175 4.52 -4.38 -15.25
N ALA A 176 3.34 -4.97 -14.97
CA ALA A 176 3.18 -5.98 -13.93
C ALA A 176 4.03 -7.24 -14.20
N GLN A 177 4.19 -7.64 -15.46
CA GLN A 177 5.10 -8.71 -15.87
C GLN A 177 6.55 -8.40 -15.46
N HIS A 178 7.05 -7.22 -15.80
CA HIS A 178 8.43 -6.84 -15.46
C HIS A 178 8.66 -6.75 -13.95
N LEU A 179 7.69 -6.20 -13.20
CA LEU A 179 7.74 -6.18 -11.75
C LEU A 179 7.74 -7.60 -11.17
N GLY A 180 6.92 -8.51 -11.72
CA GLY A 180 6.93 -9.93 -11.36
C GLY A 180 8.31 -10.57 -11.54
N CYS A 181 8.97 -10.36 -12.67
CA CYS A 181 10.35 -10.82 -12.92
C CYS A 181 11.34 -10.27 -11.89
N GLY A 182 11.21 -8.99 -11.52
CA GLY A 182 12.01 -8.36 -10.46
C GLY A 182 11.80 -9.02 -9.09
N LEU A 183 10.54 -9.23 -8.71
CA LEU A 183 10.14 -9.83 -7.43
C LEU A 183 10.62 -11.27 -7.26
N GLN A 184 10.74 -12.06 -8.32
CA GLN A 184 11.28 -13.43 -8.23
C GLN A 184 12.70 -13.46 -7.65
N HIS A 185 13.51 -12.45 -7.98
CA HIS A 185 14.91 -12.33 -7.58
C HIS A 185 15.09 -11.51 -6.31
N ASN A 186 14.26 -10.48 -6.12
CA ASN A 186 14.36 -9.59 -4.98
C ASN A 186 14.11 -10.34 -3.65
N LYS A 187 14.93 -10.04 -2.64
CA LYS A 187 14.88 -10.64 -1.29
C LYS A 187 14.75 -9.60 -0.17
N THR A 188 14.34 -8.38 -0.48
CA THR A 188 14.25 -7.30 0.52
C THR A 188 12.94 -6.55 0.50
N LEU A 189 12.24 -6.50 -0.64
CA LEU A 189 10.96 -5.83 -0.77
C LEU A 189 9.92 -6.58 0.06
N THR A 190 9.35 -5.87 1.03
CA THR A 190 8.34 -6.35 1.97
C THR A 190 6.95 -5.79 1.67
N ALA A 191 6.87 -4.62 1.02
CA ALA A 191 5.62 -4.00 0.64
C ALA A 191 5.69 -3.42 -0.78
N LEU A 192 4.69 -3.77 -1.59
CA LEU A 192 4.49 -3.25 -2.93
C LEU A 192 3.06 -2.76 -3.07
N ASP A 193 2.91 -1.49 -3.41
CA ASP A 193 1.61 -0.87 -3.70
C ASP A 193 1.47 -0.62 -5.21
N LEU A 194 0.53 -1.34 -5.81
CA LEU A 194 0.16 -1.32 -7.22
C LEU A 194 -1.30 -0.89 -7.43
N GLN A 195 -1.90 -0.24 -6.43
CA GLN A 195 -3.29 0.21 -6.52
C GLN A 195 -3.50 1.14 -7.74
N GLU A 196 -4.66 1.05 -8.40
CA GLU A 196 -5.05 1.93 -9.52
C GLU A 196 -4.06 1.95 -10.71
N ASN A 197 -3.62 0.79 -11.19
CA ASN A 197 -2.66 0.67 -12.30
C ASN A 197 -3.21 0.08 -13.60
N HIS A 198 -4.49 -0.33 -13.64
CA HIS A 198 -5.10 -1.02 -14.80
C HIS A 198 -4.55 -2.43 -15.06
N ILE A 199 -4.03 -3.09 -14.02
CA ILE A 199 -3.57 -4.48 -14.09
C ILE A 199 -4.77 -5.40 -14.30
N GLY A 200 -4.69 -6.26 -15.32
CA GLY A 200 -5.67 -7.26 -15.66
C GLY A 200 -5.26 -8.66 -15.25
N ALA A 201 -5.94 -9.67 -15.80
CA ALA A 201 -5.68 -11.07 -15.49
C ALA A 201 -4.26 -11.53 -15.88
N VAL A 202 -3.71 -11.02 -16.99
CA VAL A 202 -2.37 -11.43 -17.48
C VAL A 202 -1.27 -10.89 -16.58
N GLY A 203 -1.32 -9.61 -16.20
CA GLY A 203 -0.37 -9.03 -15.25
C GLY A 203 -0.48 -9.70 -13.88
N THR A 204 -1.70 -10.01 -13.46
CA THR A 204 -1.95 -10.75 -12.22
C THR A 204 -1.36 -12.16 -12.25
N GLN A 205 -1.39 -12.85 -13.39
CA GLN A 205 -0.73 -14.14 -13.56
C GLN A 205 0.78 -14.02 -13.29
N HIS A 206 1.45 -13.03 -13.88
CA HIS A 206 2.89 -12.82 -13.66
C HIS A 206 3.24 -12.47 -12.22
N LEU A 207 2.41 -11.65 -11.55
CA LEU A 207 2.57 -11.36 -10.13
C LEU A 207 2.39 -12.63 -9.28
N SER A 208 1.41 -13.48 -9.61
CA SER A 208 1.21 -14.76 -8.93
C SER A 208 2.38 -15.73 -9.12
N ASP A 209 2.92 -15.83 -10.34
CA ASP A 209 4.12 -16.62 -10.63
C ASP A 209 5.33 -16.12 -9.79
N ALA A 210 5.42 -14.82 -9.56
CA ALA A 210 6.44 -14.26 -8.67
C ALA A 210 6.20 -14.63 -7.19
N LEU A 211 4.95 -14.59 -6.72
CA LEU A 211 4.58 -14.97 -5.36
C LEU A 211 4.89 -16.44 -5.03
N HIS A 212 4.93 -17.34 -6.02
CA HIS A 212 5.32 -18.74 -5.78
C HIS A 212 6.74 -18.89 -5.21
N CYS A 213 7.66 -18.03 -5.63
CA CYS A 213 9.09 -18.11 -5.27
C CYS A 213 9.54 -16.97 -4.34
N ASN A 214 8.80 -15.87 -4.29
CA ASN A 214 9.11 -14.76 -3.41
C ASN A 214 8.68 -15.07 -1.97
N THR A 215 9.64 -14.99 -1.05
CA THR A 215 9.45 -15.29 0.38
C THR A 215 9.66 -14.06 1.26
N THR A 216 9.62 -12.85 0.70
CA THR A 216 9.92 -11.61 1.43
C THR A 216 8.81 -10.59 1.36
N LEU A 217 8.00 -10.60 0.29
CA LEU A 217 6.88 -9.70 0.11
C LEU A 217 5.76 -10.10 1.08
N THR A 218 5.53 -9.24 2.06
CA THR A 218 4.52 -9.43 3.12
C THR A 218 3.23 -8.67 2.86
N ILE A 219 3.29 -7.60 2.07
CA ILE A 219 2.16 -6.73 1.74
C ILE A 219 2.14 -6.52 0.23
N LEU A 220 1.01 -6.86 -0.38
CA LEU A 220 0.73 -6.58 -1.79
C LEU A 220 -0.62 -5.87 -1.88
N ASP A 221 -0.61 -4.64 -2.37
CA ASP A 221 -1.82 -3.88 -2.65
C ASP A 221 -2.08 -3.86 -4.15
N LEU A 222 -3.21 -4.43 -4.55
CA LEU A 222 -3.69 -4.50 -5.93
C LEU A 222 -5.08 -3.87 -6.07
N GLY A 223 -5.50 -3.03 -5.13
CA GLY A 223 -6.82 -2.40 -5.16
C GLY A 223 -7.08 -1.61 -6.44
N SER A 224 -8.36 -1.45 -6.81
CA SER A 224 -8.83 -0.63 -7.93
C SER A 224 -8.14 -0.94 -9.27
N ASN A 225 -7.93 -2.22 -9.55
CA ASN A 225 -7.43 -2.73 -10.82
C ASN A 225 -8.55 -3.45 -11.61
N ARG A 226 -8.21 -4.22 -12.64
CA ARG A 226 -9.14 -4.97 -13.50
C ARG A 226 -8.85 -6.46 -13.45
N ILE A 227 -8.55 -6.97 -12.25
CA ILE A 227 -8.11 -8.36 -12.05
C ILE A 227 -9.20 -9.35 -12.47
N GLU A 228 -10.45 -9.06 -12.10
CA GLU A 228 -11.61 -9.90 -12.36
C GLU A 228 -11.43 -11.35 -11.83
N HIS A 229 -12.39 -12.22 -12.07
CA HIS A 229 -12.33 -13.61 -11.61
C HIS A 229 -11.12 -14.40 -12.19
N VAL A 230 -10.71 -14.15 -13.43
CA VAL A 230 -9.57 -14.88 -14.05
C VAL A 230 -8.24 -14.53 -13.38
N GLY A 231 -7.97 -13.24 -13.15
CA GLY A 231 -6.78 -12.83 -12.41
C GLY A 231 -6.82 -13.33 -10.96
N THR A 232 -8.01 -13.34 -10.36
CA THR A 232 -8.20 -13.84 -9.00
C THR A 232 -7.86 -15.31 -8.86
N LYS A 233 -8.21 -16.13 -9.86
CA LYS A 233 -7.80 -17.54 -9.93
C LYS A 233 -6.28 -17.68 -9.89
N HIS A 234 -5.56 -16.87 -10.67
CA HIS A 234 -4.11 -16.89 -10.63
C HIS A 234 -3.58 -16.53 -9.25
N LEU A 235 -4.10 -15.48 -8.59
CA LEU A 235 -3.69 -15.14 -7.22
C LEU A 235 -3.95 -16.28 -6.24
N ALA A 236 -5.09 -16.95 -6.34
CA ALA A 236 -5.42 -18.09 -5.48
C ALA A 236 -4.39 -19.23 -5.62
N ASP A 237 -3.95 -19.53 -6.84
CA ASP A 237 -2.91 -20.52 -7.11
C ASP A 237 -1.57 -20.10 -6.49
N GLY A 238 -1.17 -18.82 -6.60
CA GLY A 238 0.05 -18.29 -5.98
C GLY A 238 0.01 -18.31 -4.45
N LEU A 239 -1.13 -17.92 -3.88
CA LEU A 239 -1.35 -17.93 -2.43
C LEU A 239 -1.24 -19.33 -1.83
N ARG A 240 -1.59 -20.38 -2.57
CA ARG A 240 -1.51 -21.76 -2.10
C ARG A 240 -0.10 -22.16 -1.66
N HIS A 241 0.92 -21.58 -2.30
CA HIS A 241 2.33 -21.92 -2.09
C HIS A 241 3.12 -20.82 -1.39
N ASN A 242 2.63 -19.59 -1.43
CA ASN A 242 3.30 -18.46 -0.80
C ASN A 242 3.32 -18.58 0.73
N THR A 243 4.48 -18.29 1.33
CA THR A 243 4.74 -18.43 2.78
C THR A 243 5.13 -17.10 3.44
N ALA A 244 4.97 -15.97 2.74
CA ALA A 244 5.41 -14.66 3.24
C ALA A 244 4.31 -13.59 3.24
N LEU A 245 3.38 -13.64 2.29
CA LEU A 245 2.35 -12.64 2.09
C LEU A 245 1.31 -12.73 3.22
N THR A 246 1.31 -11.72 4.09
CA THR A 246 0.42 -11.61 5.25
C THR A 246 -0.76 -10.70 4.99
N LYS A 247 -0.61 -9.71 4.11
CA LYS A 247 -1.66 -8.78 3.69
C LYS A 247 -1.79 -8.75 2.17
N LEU A 248 -3.00 -9.02 1.70
CA LEU A 248 -3.38 -8.87 0.30
C LEU A 248 -4.60 -7.94 0.20
N ASP A 249 -4.44 -6.86 -0.54
CA ASP A 249 -5.53 -5.94 -0.86
C ASP A 249 -6.01 -6.13 -2.30
N LEU A 250 -7.29 -6.44 -2.47
CA LEU A 250 -7.95 -6.64 -3.76
C LEU A 250 -9.23 -5.80 -3.86
N GLU A 251 -9.34 -4.70 -3.12
CA GLU A 251 -10.47 -3.78 -3.21
C GLU A 251 -10.80 -3.43 -4.67
N SER A 252 -12.07 -3.27 -5.04
CA SER A 252 -12.49 -2.67 -6.31
C SER A 252 -11.95 -3.37 -7.58
N ASN A 253 -12.00 -4.71 -7.64
CA ASN A 253 -11.41 -5.51 -8.72
C ASN A 253 -12.39 -6.37 -9.54
N HIS A 254 -13.71 -6.21 -9.33
CA HIS A 254 -14.75 -6.96 -10.05
C HIS A 254 -14.59 -8.49 -9.96
N ILE A 255 -14.22 -8.99 -8.78
CA ILE A 255 -13.89 -10.41 -8.54
C ILE A 255 -15.10 -11.34 -8.71
N GLY A 256 -16.27 -10.94 -8.19
CA GLY A 256 -17.49 -11.73 -8.20
C GLY A 256 -17.41 -13.06 -7.44
N ASP A 257 -18.48 -13.84 -7.50
CA ASP A 257 -18.60 -15.12 -6.78
C ASP A 257 -17.58 -16.18 -7.21
N VAL A 258 -17.26 -16.22 -8.52
CA VAL A 258 -16.29 -17.17 -9.07
C VAL A 258 -14.90 -16.89 -8.52
N GLY A 259 -14.45 -15.63 -8.55
CA GLY A 259 -13.14 -15.28 -8.00
C GLY A 259 -13.10 -15.45 -6.47
N ALA A 260 -14.20 -15.15 -5.76
CA ALA A 260 -14.30 -15.42 -4.32
C ALA A 260 -14.18 -16.93 -4.01
N GLN A 261 -14.75 -17.80 -4.84
CA GLN A 261 -14.58 -19.25 -4.74
C GLN A 261 -13.12 -19.66 -4.96
N ASP A 262 -12.44 -19.09 -5.96
CA ASP A 262 -11.04 -19.41 -6.23
C ASP A 262 -10.14 -18.97 -5.05
N LEU A 263 -10.30 -17.75 -4.54
CA LEU A 263 -9.59 -17.30 -3.32
C LEU A 263 -9.87 -18.22 -2.14
N ALA A 264 -11.15 -18.58 -1.93
CA ALA A 264 -11.53 -19.50 -0.87
C ALA A 264 -10.80 -20.84 -0.98
N ASN A 265 -10.54 -21.34 -2.20
CA ASN A 265 -9.76 -22.57 -2.41
C ASN A 265 -8.26 -22.37 -2.10
N GLY A 266 -7.66 -21.27 -2.52
CA GLY A 266 -6.25 -20.95 -2.22
C GLY A 266 -6.01 -20.81 -0.70
N LEU A 267 -6.91 -20.12 -0.01
CA LEU A 267 -6.85 -19.86 1.43
C LEU A 267 -7.01 -21.10 2.32
N ARG A 268 -7.54 -22.22 1.79
CA ARG A 268 -7.60 -23.49 2.54
C ARG A 268 -6.21 -24.09 2.78
N HIS A 269 -5.26 -23.74 1.93
CA HIS A 269 -3.88 -24.24 1.98
C HIS A 269 -2.88 -23.17 2.44
N ASN A 270 -3.22 -21.89 2.26
CA ASN A 270 -2.39 -20.81 2.76
C ASN A 270 -2.39 -20.78 4.30
N THR A 271 -1.19 -20.66 4.88
CA THR A 271 -0.97 -20.71 6.33
C THR A 271 -0.38 -19.42 6.90
N VAL A 272 -0.36 -18.34 6.13
CA VAL A 272 0.36 -17.11 6.48
C VAL A 272 -0.43 -15.83 6.29
N LEU A 273 -1.44 -15.83 5.41
CA LEU A 273 -2.26 -14.66 5.13
C LEU A 273 -3.14 -14.37 6.35
N THR A 274 -2.96 -13.18 6.90
CA THR A 274 -3.68 -12.69 8.07
C THR A 274 -4.74 -11.64 7.72
N THR A 275 -4.58 -10.96 6.59
CA THR A 275 -5.45 -9.86 6.16
C THR A 275 -5.79 -9.99 4.69
N LEU A 276 -7.08 -10.04 4.39
CA LEU A 276 -7.62 -10.05 3.04
C LEU A 276 -8.68 -8.95 2.90
N ASN A 277 -8.47 -8.02 1.99
CA ASN A 277 -9.45 -7.00 1.63
C ASN A 277 -10.10 -7.33 0.28
N LEU A 278 -11.42 -7.51 0.31
CA LEU A 278 -12.30 -7.76 -0.85
C LEU A 278 -13.41 -6.71 -0.92
N TYR A 279 -13.19 -5.52 -0.36
CA TYR A 279 -14.15 -4.42 -0.44
C TYR A 279 -14.51 -4.09 -1.90
N TYR A 280 -15.79 -3.85 -2.19
CA TYR A 280 -16.29 -3.45 -3.51
C TYR A 280 -15.93 -4.41 -4.66
N ASN A 281 -16.33 -5.68 -4.57
CA ASN A 281 -15.95 -6.73 -5.53
C ASN A 281 -17.10 -7.50 -6.16
N LEU A 282 -18.33 -7.00 -6.04
CA LEU A 282 -19.53 -7.64 -6.60
C LEU A 282 -19.73 -9.09 -6.10
N ILE A 283 -19.29 -9.38 -4.88
CA ILE A 283 -19.49 -10.67 -4.23
C ILE A 283 -20.94 -10.76 -3.75
N GLU A 284 -21.64 -11.81 -4.16
CA GLU A 284 -23.02 -12.10 -3.78
C GLU A 284 -23.04 -13.26 -2.76
N ASP A 285 -24.22 -13.79 -2.46
CA ASP A 285 -24.41 -14.87 -1.48
C ASP A 285 -23.62 -16.14 -1.82
N GLY A 286 -23.40 -16.43 -3.11
CA GLY A 286 -22.62 -17.59 -3.56
C GLY A 286 -21.14 -17.46 -3.22
N GLY A 287 -20.55 -16.28 -3.38
CA GLY A 287 -19.17 -16.00 -2.99
C GLY A 287 -19.02 -15.97 -1.47
N ALA A 288 -19.97 -15.34 -0.76
CA ALA A 288 -20.02 -15.35 0.70
C ALA A 288 -20.11 -16.77 1.27
N ARG A 289 -20.86 -17.68 0.60
CA ARG A 289 -20.88 -19.11 0.95
C ARG A 289 -19.51 -19.76 0.88
N ASN A 290 -18.77 -19.52 -0.19
CA ASN A 290 -17.43 -20.11 -0.37
C ASN A 290 -16.46 -19.57 0.68
N LEU A 291 -16.48 -18.26 0.94
CA LEU A 291 -15.69 -17.62 1.99
C LEU A 291 -16.06 -18.16 3.38
N GLY A 292 -17.36 -18.27 3.70
CA GLY A 292 -17.89 -18.85 4.94
C GLY A 292 -17.37 -20.28 5.19
N ASN A 293 -17.41 -21.13 4.18
CA ASN A 293 -16.87 -22.48 4.27
C ASN A 293 -15.35 -22.51 4.49
N THR A 294 -14.61 -21.57 3.92
CA THR A 294 -13.16 -21.50 4.09
C THR A 294 -12.77 -20.92 5.44
N ILE A 295 -13.40 -19.85 5.92
CA ILE A 295 -13.11 -19.28 7.25
C ILE A 295 -13.39 -20.29 8.37
N ARG A 296 -14.35 -21.22 8.18
CA ARG A 296 -14.62 -22.31 9.13
C ARG A 296 -13.38 -23.13 9.49
N HIS A 297 -12.45 -23.28 8.54
CA HIS A 297 -11.26 -24.13 8.67
C HIS A 297 -9.95 -23.36 8.61
N ASN A 298 -9.96 -22.12 8.09
CA ASN A 298 -8.77 -21.29 8.06
C ASN A 298 -8.37 -20.88 9.49
N THR A 299 -7.08 -20.95 9.78
CA THR A 299 -6.51 -20.75 11.12
C THR A 299 -5.51 -19.59 11.18
N THR A 300 -5.51 -18.72 10.18
CA THR A 300 -4.49 -17.66 10.05
C THR A 300 -5.11 -16.30 9.78
N LEU A 301 -6.22 -16.26 9.05
CA LEU A 301 -6.91 -15.03 8.72
C LEU A 301 -7.48 -14.41 10.00
N THR A 302 -7.08 -13.16 10.24
CA THR A 302 -7.49 -12.34 11.39
C THR A 302 -8.41 -11.20 10.96
N THR A 303 -8.29 -10.76 9.71
CA THR A 303 -9.07 -9.66 9.13
C THR A 303 -9.60 -10.06 7.76
N LEU A 304 -10.91 -9.98 7.59
CA LEU A 304 -11.60 -10.14 6.32
C LEU A 304 -12.50 -8.92 6.08
N ASP A 305 -12.21 -8.14 5.04
CA ASP A 305 -13.11 -7.08 4.57
C ASP A 305 -13.86 -7.57 3.34
N VAL A 306 -15.19 -7.66 3.44
CA VAL A 306 -16.11 -7.95 2.33
C VAL A 306 -17.21 -6.88 2.26
N GLY A 307 -16.88 -5.66 2.68
CA GLY A 307 -17.79 -4.51 2.61
C GLY A 307 -18.07 -4.05 1.17
N MET A 308 -19.13 -3.28 0.98
CA MET A 308 -19.57 -2.74 -0.31
C MET A 308 -19.72 -3.83 -1.39
N ASN A 309 -20.19 -5.01 -0.99
CA ASN A 309 -20.52 -6.11 -1.89
C ASN A 309 -22.05 -6.25 -1.98
N LYS A 310 -22.53 -7.39 -2.48
CA LYS A 310 -23.96 -7.67 -2.66
C LYS A 310 -24.40 -8.85 -1.78
N ILE A 311 -23.84 -8.96 -0.59
CA ILE A 311 -24.12 -10.05 0.34
C ILE A 311 -25.47 -9.79 1.02
N GLY A 312 -26.41 -10.72 0.88
CA GLY A 312 -27.71 -10.69 1.54
C GLY A 312 -27.76 -11.55 2.81
N ASP A 313 -28.97 -11.79 3.31
CA ASP A 313 -29.20 -12.62 4.50
C ASP A 313 -28.66 -14.05 4.36
N ILE A 314 -28.71 -14.62 3.15
CA ILE A 314 -28.22 -15.97 2.86
C ILE A 314 -26.69 -16.00 2.92
N GLY A 315 -26.00 -15.01 2.35
CA GLY A 315 -24.56 -14.90 2.46
C GLY A 315 -24.10 -14.64 3.89
N ALA A 316 -24.80 -13.77 4.63
CA ALA A 316 -24.59 -13.56 6.06
C ALA A 316 -24.77 -14.84 6.87
N HIS A 317 -25.75 -15.69 6.53
CA HIS A 317 -25.92 -17.01 7.15
C HIS A 317 -24.68 -17.89 7.00
N TYR A 318 -24.10 -17.98 5.80
CA TYR A 318 -22.91 -18.80 5.58
C TYR A 318 -21.66 -18.26 6.27
N LEU A 319 -21.49 -16.93 6.27
CA LEU A 319 -20.40 -16.30 7.03
C LEU A 319 -20.57 -16.55 8.53
N ALA A 320 -21.80 -16.49 9.04
CA ALA A 320 -22.12 -16.81 10.43
C ALA A 320 -21.81 -18.28 10.77
N ASP A 321 -22.17 -19.25 9.92
CA ASP A 321 -21.82 -20.67 10.15
C ASP A 321 -20.29 -20.88 10.19
N GLY A 322 -19.55 -20.21 9.30
CA GLY A 322 -18.09 -20.23 9.32
C GLY A 322 -17.50 -19.64 10.59
N LEU A 323 -17.97 -18.45 10.98
CA LEU A 323 -17.56 -17.75 12.20
C LEU A 323 -17.77 -18.57 13.47
N ARG A 324 -18.85 -19.36 13.54
CA ARG A 324 -19.18 -20.18 14.71
C ARG A 324 -18.03 -21.10 15.14
N TYR A 325 -17.26 -21.60 14.19
CA TYR A 325 -16.14 -22.53 14.43
C TYR A 325 -14.76 -21.88 14.24
N ASN A 326 -14.68 -20.75 13.55
CA ASN A 326 -13.43 -20.05 13.37
C ASN A 326 -12.89 -19.53 14.71
N THR A 327 -11.57 -19.67 14.91
CA THR A 327 -10.89 -19.29 16.16
C THR A 327 -9.79 -18.25 15.96
N THR A 328 -9.75 -17.56 14.82
CA THR A 328 -8.65 -16.64 14.48
C THR A 328 -9.10 -15.30 13.96
N LEU A 329 -10.26 -15.23 13.31
CA LEU A 329 -10.81 -14.00 12.78
C LEU A 329 -11.20 -13.09 13.94
N THR A 330 -10.65 -11.88 13.90
CA THR A 330 -10.86 -10.81 14.88
C THR A 330 -11.65 -9.66 14.29
N ILE A 331 -11.53 -9.42 12.99
CA ILE A 331 -12.21 -8.35 12.27
C ILE A 331 -12.95 -8.94 11.07
N LEU A 332 -14.26 -8.73 11.03
CA LEU A 332 -15.10 -8.97 9.85
C LEU A 332 -15.80 -7.67 9.49
N ASP A 333 -15.52 -7.16 8.30
CA ASP A 333 -16.18 -5.98 7.76
C ASP A 333 -17.22 -6.39 6.71
N LEU A 334 -18.49 -6.09 7.00
CA LEU A 334 -19.66 -6.38 6.17
C LEU A 334 -20.44 -5.10 5.84
N ARG A 335 -19.84 -3.91 6.04
CA ARG A 335 -20.51 -2.63 5.78
C ARG A 335 -21.02 -2.54 4.33
N ASN A 336 -22.07 -1.77 4.10
CA ASN A 336 -22.61 -1.50 2.77
C ASN A 336 -22.93 -2.77 1.94
N ASN A 337 -23.61 -3.74 2.54
CA ASN A 337 -24.13 -4.92 1.85
C ASN A 337 -25.68 -4.90 1.88
N HIS A 338 -26.34 -5.99 1.49
CA HIS A 338 -27.80 -6.14 1.47
C HIS A 338 -28.32 -7.01 2.64
N ILE A 339 -27.64 -6.97 3.79
CA ILE A 339 -28.01 -7.78 4.96
C ILE A 339 -29.21 -7.14 5.65
N GLY A 340 -30.26 -7.91 5.91
CA GLY A 340 -31.41 -7.52 6.71
C GLY A 340 -31.40 -8.12 8.11
N ASP A 341 -32.52 -8.00 8.81
CA ASP A 341 -32.69 -8.46 10.20
C ASP A 341 -32.42 -9.96 10.36
N ILE A 342 -32.79 -10.77 9.36
CA ILE A 342 -32.57 -12.22 9.38
C ILE A 342 -31.07 -12.54 9.33
N GLY A 343 -30.33 -11.88 8.44
CA GLY A 343 -28.88 -12.02 8.34
C GLY A 343 -28.17 -11.54 9.62
N ALA A 344 -28.62 -10.42 10.18
CA ALA A 344 -28.14 -9.92 11.46
C ALA A 344 -28.38 -10.94 12.60
N GLN A 345 -29.54 -11.59 12.61
CA GLN A 345 -29.86 -12.64 13.57
C GLN A 345 -28.92 -13.85 13.45
N TYR A 346 -28.56 -14.27 12.23
CA TYR A 346 -27.58 -15.35 12.04
C TYR A 346 -26.20 -14.97 12.60
N LEU A 347 -25.72 -13.76 12.29
CA LEU A 347 -24.45 -13.25 12.81
C LEU A 347 -24.45 -13.19 14.34
N ARG A 348 -25.52 -12.65 14.94
CA ARG A 348 -25.71 -12.61 16.40
C ARG A 348 -25.64 -14.02 17.02
N ASN A 349 -26.29 -15.00 16.41
CA ASN A 349 -26.28 -16.38 16.91
C ASN A 349 -24.88 -17.01 16.80
N ALA A 350 -24.12 -16.74 15.74
CA ALA A 350 -22.74 -17.22 15.63
C ALA A 350 -21.82 -16.64 16.72
N LEU A 351 -22.05 -15.37 17.09
CA LEU A 351 -21.31 -14.69 18.16
C LEU A 351 -21.54 -15.31 19.55
N GLN A 352 -22.58 -16.12 19.76
CA GLN A 352 -22.75 -16.88 21.01
C GLN A 352 -21.66 -17.92 21.22
N HIS A 353 -21.05 -18.38 20.14
CA HIS A 353 -20.01 -19.41 20.15
C HIS A 353 -18.64 -18.85 19.78
N ASN A 354 -18.59 -17.87 18.88
CA ASN A 354 -17.33 -17.25 18.48
C ASN A 354 -16.75 -16.39 19.60
N THR A 355 -15.52 -16.70 20.00
CA THR A 355 -14.81 -16.02 21.10
C THR A 355 -13.64 -15.14 20.62
N THR A 356 -13.43 -15.03 19.31
CA THR A 356 -12.25 -14.33 18.75
C THR A 356 -12.59 -13.03 18.05
N LEU A 357 -13.79 -12.90 17.47
CA LEU A 357 -14.20 -11.70 16.76
C LEU A 357 -14.33 -10.53 17.75
N THR A 358 -13.57 -9.46 17.53
CA THR A 358 -13.53 -8.24 18.34
C THR A 358 -14.04 -7.02 17.61
N THR A 359 -14.16 -7.09 16.28
CA THR A 359 -14.79 -6.06 15.44
C THR A 359 -15.71 -6.71 14.41
N LEU A 360 -16.98 -6.31 14.42
CA LEU A 360 -17.96 -6.62 13.38
C LEU A 360 -18.55 -5.30 12.89
N ARG A 361 -18.38 -4.98 11.59
CA ARG A 361 -18.93 -3.76 11.00
C ARG A 361 -20.10 -4.09 10.08
N LEU A 362 -21.23 -3.44 10.33
CA LEU A 362 -22.50 -3.68 9.62
C LEU A 362 -23.18 -2.40 9.14
N CYS A 363 -22.54 -1.23 9.27
CA CYS A 363 -23.14 0.03 8.84
C CYS A 363 -23.47 0.01 7.33
N GLY A 364 -24.57 0.67 6.93
CA GLY A 364 -25.00 0.72 5.54
C GLY A 364 -25.63 -0.57 4.99
N ASN A 365 -26.05 -1.50 5.87
CA ASN A 365 -26.91 -2.62 5.52
C ASN A 365 -28.40 -2.26 5.74
N GLU A 366 -29.29 -3.18 5.38
CA GLU A 366 -30.75 -3.08 5.47
C GLU A 366 -31.31 -3.61 6.81
N ILE A 367 -30.52 -3.46 7.89
CA ILE A 367 -30.85 -3.96 9.24
C ILE A 367 -31.62 -2.87 10.00
N GLY A 368 -32.77 -3.23 10.56
CA GLY A 368 -33.58 -2.36 11.40
C GLY A 368 -32.88 -1.98 12.72
N ASP A 369 -33.23 -0.81 13.25
CA ASP A 369 -32.60 -0.23 14.45
C ASP A 369 -32.62 -1.19 15.66
N ASP A 370 -33.75 -1.89 15.87
CA ASP A 370 -33.91 -2.85 16.97
C ASP A 370 -32.92 -4.03 16.83
N ALA A 371 -32.81 -4.62 15.64
CA ALA A 371 -31.89 -5.72 15.38
C ALA A 371 -30.42 -5.27 15.48
N MET A 372 -30.11 -4.05 15.02
CA MET A 372 -28.79 -3.44 15.19
C MET A 372 -28.44 -3.18 16.66
N GLN A 373 -29.40 -2.73 17.46
CA GLN A 373 -29.19 -2.54 18.89
C GLN A 373 -28.92 -3.88 19.58
N GLU A 374 -29.73 -4.91 19.28
CA GLU A 374 -29.55 -6.25 19.84
C GLU A 374 -28.16 -6.83 19.57
N ILE A 375 -27.67 -6.73 18.32
CA ILE A 375 -26.35 -7.27 17.97
C ILE A 375 -25.22 -6.48 18.64
N ASN A 376 -25.33 -5.14 18.71
CA ASN A 376 -24.32 -4.29 19.36
C ASN A 376 -24.23 -4.58 20.86
N GLU A 377 -25.36 -4.62 21.57
CA GLU A 377 -25.39 -4.95 22.99
C GLU A 377 -24.80 -6.34 23.27
N PHE A 378 -25.12 -7.31 22.41
CA PHE A 378 -24.59 -8.66 22.53
C PHE A 378 -23.07 -8.69 22.30
N PHE A 379 -22.60 -7.97 21.29
CA PHE A 379 -21.19 -7.90 20.94
C PHE A 379 -20.36 -7.22 22.04
N GLU A 380 -20.83 -6.09 22.57
CA GLU A 380 -20.17 -5.38 23.68
C GLU A 380 -20.07 -6.23 24.94
N ARG A 381 -21.13 -6.99 25.28
CA ARG A 381 -21.11 -7.94 26.41
C ARG A 381 -20.07 -9.03 26.19
N ASN A 382 -19.99 -9.59 24.99
CA ASN A 382 -19.02 -10.63 24.66
C ASN A 382 -17.58 -10.13 24.68
N VAL A 383 -17.32 -8.92 24.17
CA VAL A 383 -15.98 -8.30 24.20
C VAL A 383 -15.59 -7.94 25.64
N SER A 384 -16.53 -7.42 26.44
CA SER A 384 -16.27 -7.04 27.84
C SER A 384 -15.94 -8.26 28.71
N ARG A 385 -16.65 -9.38 28.55
CA ARG A 385 -16.37 -10.65 29.24
C ARG A 385 -14.97 -11.22 28.96
N ARG A 386 -14.32 -10.80 27.87
CA ARG A 386 -12.96 -11.26 27.52
C ARG A 386 -11.86 -10.38 28.12
N LYS A 387 -12.19 -9.16 28.58
CA LYS A 387 -11.25 -8.21 29.20
C LYS A 387 -11.21 -8.31 30.73
N SER A 388 -12.25 -8.89 31.34
CA SER A 388 -12.30 -9.28 32.76
C SER A 388 -11.69 -10.65 32.97
#